data_AF-A0A1R4GGW2-F1
#
_entry.id   AF-A0A1R4GGW2-F1
#
_cell.length_a   1.000
_cell.length_b   1.000
_cell.length_c   1.000
_cell.angle_alpha   90.00
_cell.angle_beta   90.00
_cell.angle_gamma   90.00
#
_symmetry.space_group_name_H-M   'P 1'
#
loop_
_entity.id
_entity.type
_entity.pdbx_description
1 polymer ?
#
loop_
_entity_poly.entity_id
_entity_poly.type
_entity_poly.pdbx_seq_one_letter_code
_entity_poly.pdbx_strand_id
1 'polypeptide(L)'
;MRSKLVKKAVAVAVAAVAAVAGVGALTGGAPYVEPPKSDGDYVLALWKGDESQRLPMFPQTLIASIKTDDASLDQLDDEAIECGIYQLDLYNNSAKTRDLLAGTVMHGPGRPHADYASVDEHSRVFTVKECPEQLVETGDPAFPTFVDDCGVTGDAIVLPEVEHVEYTVTDARVHGVGQVAVEAAAADGYVLPEGVEVRWTFSFTDQPCETVPAVEEPVVEEPVVEEPVVEEPADSAEPAEPVVEAAAEPETLPDTGFDVAGVGVIGGVVMLTGLALVFARRRMGWGA
;
A
#
# COMPACT_ATOMS: atom_id res chain seq x y z
N MET A 1 5.92 14.35 7.26
CA MET A 1 7.32 14.25 7.73
C MET A 1 8.08 12.98 7.27
N ARG A 2 7.49 12.08 6.46
CA ARG A 2 8.13 10.82 6.01
C ARG A 2 9.11 10.96 4.83
N SER A 3 9.09 12.07 4.10
CA SER A 3 9.92 12.30 2.89
C SER A 3 11.44 12.48 3.14
N LYS A 4 11.88 12.81 4.37
CA LYS A 4 13.32 12.99 4.68
C LYS A 4 14.06 11.69 5.00
N LEU A 5 13.35 10.58 5.25
CA LEU A 5 13.96 9.27 5.54
C LEU A 5 14.25 8.46 4.27
N VAL A 6 13.41 8.58 3.24
CA VAL A 6 13.58 7.88 1.96
C VAL A 6 14.86 8.32 1.21
N LYS A 7 15.28 9.58 1.35
CA LYS A 7 16.52 10.08 0.72
C LYS A 7 17.79 9.63 1.42
N LYS A 8 17.73 9.10 2.65
CA LYS A 8 18.94 8.66 3.37
C LYS A 8 19.33 7.21 3.04
N ALA A 9 18.37 6.34 2.72
CA ALA A 9 18.67 4.96 2.34
C ALA A 9 19.40 4.87 0.99
N VAL A 10 19.05 5.71 0.01
CA VAL A 10 19.74 5.74 -1.29
C VAL A 10 21.09 6.46 -1.23
N ALA A 11 21.31 7.32 -0.23
CA ALA A 11 22.53 8.12 -0.10
C ALA A 11 23.66 7.44 0.71
N VAL A 12 23.42 6.29 1.35
CA VAL A 12 24.43 5.60 2.17
C VAL A 12 25.31 4.63 1.35
N ALA A 13 24.99 4.38 0.08
CA ALA A 13 25.83 3.55 -0.81
C ALA A 13 26.95 4.31 -1.56
N VAL A 14 27.26 5.56 -1.19
CA VAL A 14 28.33 6.36 -1.82
C VAL A 14 29.23 7.02 -0.77
N ALA A 15 30.11 6.24 -0.14
CA ALA A 15 31.36 6.74 0.44
C ALA A 15 32.29 5.58 0.88
N ALA A 16 33.10 5.06 -0.03
CA ALA A 16 34.32 4.33 0.34
C ALA A 16 35.43 4.59 -0.69
N VAL A 17 36.48 5.31 -0.28
CA VAL A 17 37.76 5.40 -0.99
C VAL A 17 38.93 5.48 0.02
N ALA A 18 39.98 4.69 -0.28
CA ALA A 18 41.37 4.66 0.21
C ALA A 18 41.66 3.66 1.36
N ALA A 19 42.67 2.76 1.34
CA ALA A 19 43.87 2.61 0.49
C ALA A 19 44.57 1.22 0.57
N VAL A 20 44.99 0.69 -0.58
CA VAL A 20 46.34 0.21 -1.03
C VAL A 20 47.26 -0.71 -0.18
N ALA A 21 47.42 -1.94 -0.72
CA ALA A 21 48.62 -2.78 -1.04
C ALA A 21 49.43 -3.62 -0.03
N GLY A 22 49.73 -4.86 -0.46
CA GLY A 22 50.91 -5.65 -0.07
C GLY A 22 51.04 -7.00 -0.82
N VAL A 23 52.16 -7.23 -1.52
CA VAL A 23 52.48 -8.38 -2.41
C VAL A 23 53.12 -9.56 -1.65
N GLY A 24 52.92 -10.81 -2.11
CA GLY A 24 53.79 -11.96 -1.76
C GLY A 24 53.44 -13.29 -2.48
N ALA A 25 54.44 -13.97 -3.05
CA ALA A 25 54.30 -15.09 -3.99
C ALA A 25 54.51 -16.51 -3.40
N LEU A 26 53.71 -17.46 -3.92
CA LEU A 26 53.93 -18.88 -4.30
C LEU A 26 54.79 -19.84 -3.44
N THR A 27 54.21 -20.97 -3.00
CA THR A 27 54.37 -22.34 -3.58
C THR A 27 54.00 -23.44 -2.56
N GLY A 28 53.25 -24.46 -2.99
CA GLY A 28 53.19 -25.77 -2.32
C GLY A 28 51.78 -26.35 -2.11
N GLY A 29 51.39 -27.27 -3.00
CA GLY A 29 50.27 -28.24 -2.88
C GLY A 29 48.97 -27.71 -2.28
N ALA A 30 48.01 -27.26 -3.11
CA ALA A 30 46.80 -26.62 -2.62
C ALA A 30 45.84 -27.63 -1.94
N PRO A 31 45.64 -27.59 -0.61
CA PRO A 31 44.32 -27.88 -0.02
C PRO A 31 43.26 -27.01 -0.71
N TYR A 32 41.96 -27.21 -0.46
CA TYR A 32 40.96 -26.21 -0.86
C TYR A 32 41.40 -24.84 -0.32
N VAL A 33 42.01 -24.05 -1.20
CA VAL A 33 42.38 -22.67 -0.92
C VAL A 33 41.06 -21.97 -1.16
N GLU A 34 40.44 -21.57 -0.06
CA GLU A 34 39.38 -20.57 -0.10
C GLU A 34 39.87 -19.50 -1.09
N PRO A 35 39.18 -19.32 -2.23
CA PRO A 35 39.67 -18.47 -3.30
C PRO A 35 40.08 -17.14 -2.68
N PRO A 36 41.24 -16.57 -3.07
CA PRO A 36 41.72 -15.34 -2.46
C PRO A 36 40.56 -14.37 -2.43
N LYS A 37 40.14 -13.95 -1.22
CA LYS A 37 39.11 -12.93 -1.04
C LYS A 37 39.54 -11.80 -1.97
N SER A 38 38.82 -11.60 -3.06
CA SER A 38 39.11 -10.49 -3.94
C SER A 38 38.91 -9.27 -3.07
N ASP A 39 39.98 -8.50 -2.84
CA ASP A 39 39.93 -7.26 -2.10
C ASP A 39 38.81 -6.39 -2.69
N GLY A 40 37.66 -6.36 -2.05
CA GLY A 40 36.68 -5.31 -2.26
C GLY A 40 35.75 -5.36 -3.48
N ASP A 41 35.76 -6.45 -4.26
CA ASP A 41 35.26 -6.40 -5.63
C ASP A 41 34.00 -7.25 -5.87
N TYR A 42 32.99 -7.15 -5.01
CA TYR A 42 31.68 -7.75 -5.28
C TYR A 42 30.64 -6.71 -5.67
N VAL A 43 29.64 -7.19 -6.39
CA VAL A 43 28.44 -6.43 -6.71
C VAL A 43 27.24 -7.24 -6.27
N LEU A 44 26.52 -6.71 -5.28
CA LEU A 44 25.27 -7.26 -4.81
C LEU A 44 24.15 -6.61 -5.63
N ALA A 45 23.31 -7.41 -6.28
CA ALA A 45 22.25 -6.94 -7.17
C ALA A 45 20.89 -7.52 -6.77
N LEU A 46 19.91 -6.63 -6.61
CA LEU A 46 18.54 -6.96 -6.30
C LEU A 46 17.70 -6.94 -7.58
N TRP A 47 17.09 -8.07 -7.89
CA TRP A 47 16.23 -8.27 -9.05
C TRP A 47 14.78 -8.49 -8.61
N LYS A 48 13.82 -7.88 -9.31
CA LYS A 48 12.38 -8.14 -9.13
C LYS A 48 11.89 -9.05 -10.24
N GLY A 49 11.29 -10.18 -9.87
CA GLY A 49 10.63 -11.10 -10.79
C GLY A 49 9.21 -10.65 -11.13
N ASP A 50 8.66 -11.24 -12.19
CA ASP A 50 7.24 -11.11 -12.54
C ASP A 50 6.36 -11.77 -11.46
N GLU A 51 5.43 -11.00 -10.89
CA GLU A 51 4.53 -11.43 -9.82
C GLU A 51 3.56 -12.53 -10.25
N SER A 52 3.31 -12.68 -11.55
CA SER A 52 2.47 -13.78 -12.08
C SER A 52 3.15 -15.15 -11.97
N GLN A 53 4.47 -15.18 -11.74
CA GLN A 53 5.25 -16.41 -11.65
C GLN A 53 5.38 -16.85 -10.19
N ARG A 54 5.34 -18.17 -9.93
CA ARG A 54 5.59 -18.72 -8.57
C ARG A 54 7.05 -18.65 -8.13
N LEU A 55 7.95 -18.36 -9.05
CA LEU A 55 9.40 -18.30 -8.88
C LEU A 55 9.90 -17.17 -9.79
N PRO A 56 11.02 -16.49 -9.47
CA PRO A 56 11.57 -15.44 -10.31
C PRO A 56 12.20 -16.06 -11.57
N MET A 57 11.39 -16.54 -12.51
CA MET A 57 11.85 -17.36 -13.66
C MET A 57 12.05 -16.56 -14.94
N PHE A 58 12.33 -15.26 -14.83
CA PHE A 58 12.56 -14.34 -15.95
C PHE A 58 11.28 -13.92 -16.71
N PRO A 59 11.25 -12.70 -17.26
CA PRO A 59 12.26 -11.64 -17.11
C PRO A 59 12.32 -11.13 -15.66
N GLN A 60 13.50 -10.69 -15.23
CA GLN A 60 13.68 -10.01 -13.95
C GLN A 60 14.22 -8.60 -14.20
N THR A 61 13.73 -7.61 -13.46
CA THR A 61 14.16 -6.22 -13.58
C THR A 61 15.12 -5.87 -12.45
N LEU A 62 16.26 -5.26 -12.79
CA LEU A 62 17.21 -4.76 -11.80
C LEU A 62 16.57 -3.60 -11.03
N ILE A 63 16.46 -3.76 -9.72
CA ILE A 63 15.94 -2.73 -8.81
C ILE A 63 17.08 -1.88 -8.27
N ALA A 64 18.13 -2.54 -7.77
CA ALA A 64 19.27 -1.90 -7.16
C ALA A 64 20.54 -2.75 -7.32
N SER A 65 21.69 -2.10 -7.27
CA SER A 65 22.97 -2.77 -7.13
C SER A 65 23.91 -1.95 -6.26
N ILE A 66 24.66 -2.61 -5.39
CA ILE A 66 25.67 -1.98 -4.54
C ILE A 66 27.01 -2.71 -4.70
N LYS A 67 28.10 -1.94 -4.71
CA LYS A 67 29.44 -2.50 -4.62
C LYS A 67 29.76 -2.76 -3.16
N THR A 68 30.30 -3.93 -2.87
CA THR A 68 30.64 -4.30 -1.50
C THR A 68 31.93 -5.09 -1.44
N ASP A 69 32.64 -4.90 -0.34
CA ASP A 69 33.87 -5.62 -0.03
C ASP A 69 33.60 -6.94 0.70
N ASP A 70 32.36 -7.15 1.13
CA ASP A 70 31.94 -8.32 1.88
C ASP A 70 30.95 -9.13 1.04
N ALA A 71 31.32 -10.40 0.84
CA ALA A 71 30.59 -11.35 0.02
C ALA A 71 29.39 -11.95 0.77
N SER A 72 28.60 -11.08 1.41
CA SER A 72 27.45 -11.47 2.22
C SER A 72 26.16 -10.90 1.63
N LEU A 73 25.14 -11.75 1.59
CA LEU A 73 23.78 -11.37 1.21
C LEU A 73 23.03 -10.64 2.34
N ASP A 74 23.58 -10.62 3.55
CA ASP A 74 22.94 -10.05 4.74
C ASP A 74 23.07 -8.52 4.80
N GLN A 75 23.72 -7.89 3.82
CA GLN A 75 23.97 -6.45 3.80
C GLN A 75 22.81 -5.60 3.28
N LEU A 76 21.76 -6.22 2.74
CA LEU A 76 20.55 -5.50 2.40
C LEU A 76 19.63 -5.53 3.60
N ASP A 77 19.65 -4.44 4.37
CA ASP A 77 18.61 -4.15 5.33
C ASP A 77 17.25 -4.18 4.60
N ASP A 78 16.28 -4.87 5.18
CA ASP A 78 14.92 -5.14 4.67
C ASP A 78 14.05 -3.87 4.46
N GLU A 79 14.65 -2.69 4.50
CA GLU A 79 13.94 -1.42 4.51
C GLU A 79 13.61 -0.93 3.10
N ALA A 80 12.30 -0.92 2.80
CA ALA A 80 11.66 -0.31 1.63
C ALA A 80 11.79 -1.08 0.30
N ILE A 81 11.73 -2.41 0.34
CA ILE A 81 11.46 -3.20 -0.87
C ILE A 81 9.94 -3.23 -1.08
N GLU A 82 9.48 -2.91 -2.29
CA GLU A 82 8.09 -3.07 -2.69
C GLU A 82 7.63 -4.53 -2.51
N CYS A 83 6.33 -4.75 -2.64
CA CYS A 83 5.84 -6.10 -2.69
C CYS A 83 6.31 -6.85 -3.94
N GLY A 84 6.50 -8.16 -3.80
CA GLY A 84 6.84 -9.02 -4.92
C GLY A 84 7.80 -10.16 -4.59
N ILE A 85 8.28 -10.78 -5.67
CA ILE A 85 9.27 -11.84 -5.62
C ILE A 85 10.60 -11.24 -6.03
N TYR A 86 11.58 -11.37 -5.16
CA TYR A 86 12.91 -10.81 -5.35
C TYR A 86 13.95 -11.91 -5.41
N GLN A 87 14.98 -11.67 -6.22
CA GLN A 87 16.19 -12.45 -6.25
C GLN A 87 17.37 -11.53 -5.96
N LEU A 88 18.13 -11.90 -4.96
CA LEU A 88 19.37 -11.26 -4.60
C LEU A 88 20.52 -12.09 -5.15
N ASP A 89 21.37 -11.48 -5.98
CA ASP A 89 22.53 -12.14 -6.58
C ASP A 89 23.83 -11.42 -6.18
N LEU A 90 24.86 -12.21 -5.91
CA LEU A 90 26.22 -11.72 -5.67
C LEU A 90 27.11 -12.04 -6.87
N TYR A 91 27.67 -11.00 -7.48
CA TYR A 91 28.55 -11.09 -8.64
C TYR A 91 29.97 -10.63 -8.32
N ASN A 92 30.94 -11.11 -9.10
CA ASN A 92 32.26 -10.49 -9.17
C ASN A 92 32.13 -9.10 -9.83
N ASN A 93 32.90 -8.11 -9.38
CA ASN A 93 32.99 -6.79 -10.01
C ASN A 93 33.81 -6.87 -11.31
N SER A 94 33.19 -7.39 -12.37
CA SER A 94 33.83 -7.60 -13.67
C SER A 94 33.18 -6.77 -14.78
N ALA A 95 33.79 -6.77 -15.97
CA ALA A 95 33.18 -6.19 -17.16
C ALA A 95 31.83 -6.85 -17.49
N LYS A 96 31.73 -8.17 -17.33
CA LYS A 96 30.50 -8.92 -17.60
C LYS A 96 29.36 -8.49 -16.67
N THR A 97 29.65 -8.31 -15.39
CA THR A 97 28.67 -7.82 -14.41
C THR A 97 28.21 -6.41 -14.76
N ARG A 98 29.11 -5.53 -15.16
CA ARG A 98 28.73 -4.18 -15.63
C ARG A 98 27.83 -4.23 -16.86
N ASP A 99 28.12 -5.09 -17.83
CA ASP A 99 27.29 -5.27 -19.02
C ASP A 99 25.92 -5.85 -18.68
N LEU A 100 25.86 -6.81 -17.74
CA LEU A 100 24.61 -7.38 -17.21
C LEU A 100 23.74 -6.29 -16.56
N LEU A 101 24.31 -5.50 -15.65
CA LEU A 101 23.57 -4.45 -14.95
C LEU A 101 23.14 -3.31 -15.87
N ALA A 102 23.93 -3.00 -16.90
CA ALA A 102 23.56 -2.01 -17.92
C ALA A 102 22.34 -2.45 -18.76
N GLY A 103 22.09 -3.76 -18.88
CA GLY A 103 20.92 -4.29 -19.57
C GLY A 103 19.60 -4.11 -18.80
N THR A 104 19.65 -3.84 -17.49
CA THR A 104 18.51 -3.66 -16.55
C THR A 104 17.50 -4.82 -16.47
N VAL A 105 17.51 -5.75 -17.42
CA VAL A 105 16.61 -6.91 -17.49
C VAL A 105 17.43 -8.18 -17.68
N MET A 106 17.20 -9.16 -16.80
CA MET A 106 17.73 -10.51 -16.97
C MET A 106 16.67 -11.38 -17.66
N HIS A 107 17.00 -11.98 -18.80
CA HIS A 107 16.03 -12.69 -19.65
C HIS A 107 16.07 -14.21 -19.51
N GLY A 108 16.98 -14.76 -18.71
CA GLY A 108 17.15 -16.19 -18.62
C GLY A 108 18.46 -16.59 -17.94
N PRO A 109 18.61 -17.88 -17.62
CA PRO A 109 19.87 -18.43 -17.14
C PRO A 109 20.97 -18.16 -18.19
N GLY A 110 22.00 -17.43 -17.79
CA GLY A 110 23.16 -17.14 -18.64
C GLY A 110 22.90 -16.15 -19.79
N ARG A 111 21.82 -15.35 -19.75
CA ARG A 111 21.56 -14.32 -20.76
C ARG A 111 21.21 -12.94 -20.14
N PRO A 112 22.19 -12.02 -20.08
CA PRO A 112 23.62 -12.20 -20.41
C PRO A 112 24.33 -13.12 -19.39
N HIS A 113 25.52 -13.62 -19.75
CA HIS A 113 26.25 -14.56 -18.91
C HIS A 113 26.70 -13.88 -17.61
N ALA A 114 26.08 -14.24 -16.50
CA ALA A 114 26.43 -13.75 -15.17
C ALA A 114 27.79 -14.27 -14.70
N ASP A 115 28.54 -13.41 -14.03
CA ASP A 115 29.84 -13.70 -13.42
C ASP A 115 29.67 -13.76 -11.90
N TYR A 116 29.04 -14.85 -11.44
CA TYR A 116 28.72 -15.06 -10.02
C TYR A 116 29.97 -15.13 -9.15
N ALA A 117 29.85 -14.59 -7.94
CA ALA A 117 30.87 -14.75 -6.91
C ALA A 117 31.08 -16.22 -6.58
N SER A 118 32.34 -16.64 -6.41
CA SER A 118 32.70 -18.01 -6.07
C SER A 118 32.56 -18.27 -4.56
N VAL A 119 31.34 -18.10 -4.04
CA VAL A 119 30.97 -18.34 -2.63
C VAL A 119 29.92 -19.43 -2.52
N ASP A 120 29.76 -19.99 -1.33
CA ASP A 120 28.80 -21.08 -1.06
C ASP A 120 27.34 -20.67 -1.36
N GLU A 121 26.99 -19.40 -1.10
CA GLU A 121 25.69 -18.81 -1.41
C GLU A 121 25.89 -17.53 -2.24
N HIS A 122 25.65 -17.62 -3.55
CA HIS A 122 25.76 -16.48 -4.49
C HIS A 122 24.40 -15.96 -4.95
N SER A 123 23.31 -16.60 -4.53
CA SER A 123 21.95 -16.13 -4.81
C SER A 123 20.98 -16.53 -3.70
N ARG A 124 20.01 -15.66 -3.40
CA ARG A 124 18.91 -15.88 -2.45
C ARG A 124 17.62 -15.35 -3.03
N VAL A 125 16.58 -16.18 -3.05
CA VAL A 125 15.23 -15.77 -3.46
C VAL A 125 14.39 -15.57 -2.23
N PHE A 126 13.67 -14.46 -2.17
CA PHE A 126 12.73 -14.18 -1.09
C PHE A 126 11.44 -13.55 -1.63
N THR A 127 10.37 -13.70 -0.87
CA THR A 127 9.05 -13.16 -1.20
C THR A 127 8.65 -12.20 -0.10
N VAL A 128 8.43 -10.95 -0.49
CA VAL A 128 7.79 -9.96 0.39
C VAL A 128 6.29 -10.17 0.22
N LYS A 129 5.69 -10.95 1.14
CA LYS A 129 4.25 -11.31 1.09
C LYS A 129 3.35 -10.23 1.67
N GLU A 130 3.83 -9.55 2.69
CA GLU A 130 3.09 -8.48 3.35
C GLU A 130 3.44 -7.18 2.65
N CYS A 131 2.71 -6.92 1.57
CA CYS A 131 2.64 -5.56 1.08
C CYS A 131 2.01 -4.76 2.21
N PRO A 132 2.48 -3.53 2.52
CA PRO A 132 1.51 -2.58 2.99
C PRO A 132 0.39 -2.62 1.95
N GLU A 133 -0.83 -2.99 2.35
CA GLU A 133 -2.00 -2.81 1.48
C GLU A 133 -1.84 -1.42 0.90
N GLN A 134 -1.80 -1.31 -0.45
CA GLN A 134 -1.55 -0.03 -1.07
C GLN A 134 -2.61 0.90 -0.51
N LEU A 135 -2.18 1.80 0.38
CA LEU A 135 -3.13 2.61 1.12
C LEU A 135 -3.79 3.46 0.06
N VAL A 136 -5.09 3.27 -0.09
CA VAL A 136 -5.85 4.00 -1.08
C VAL A 136 -5.92 5.43 -0.59
N GLU A 137 -5.56 6.37 -1.44
CA GLU A 137 -5.66 7.78 -1.11
C GLU A 137 -7.14 8.15 -0.91
N THR A 138 -7.47 8.77 0.22
CA THR A 138 -8.84 9.21 0.52
C THR A 138 -9.21 10.45 -0.31
N GLY A 139 -10.46 10.90 -0.19
CA GLY A 139 -10.79 12.29 -0.53
C GLY A 139 -10.10 13.31 0.39
N ASP A 140 -10.00 14.56 -0.07
CA ASP A 140 -9.55 15.67 0.77
C ASP A 140 -10.53 15.88 1.95
N PRO A 141 -10.04 15.93 3.21
CA PRO A 141 -10.89 16.26 4.34
C PRO A 141 -11.59 17.61 4.14
N ALA A 142 -12.91 17.62 4.29
CA ALA A 142 -13.70 18.84 4.23
C ALA A 142 -13.64 19.60 5.58
N PHE A 143 -13.71 20.92 5.50
CA PHE A 143 -13.69 21.81 6.66
C PHE A 143 -15.00 21.70 7.47
N PRO A 144 -14.96 21.53 8.81
CA PRO A 144 -16.18 21.50 9.64
C PRO A 144 -16.94 22.83 9.62
N THR A 145 -18.27 22.77 9.61
CA THR A 145 -19.07 24.00 9.76
C THR A 145 -19.14 24.37 11.24
N PHE A 146 -18.89 25.65 11.55
CA PHE A 146 -18.88 26.19 12.90
C PHE A 146 -19.89 27.34 13.02
N VAL A 147 -20.74 27.27 14.06
CA VAL A 147 -21.77 28.26 14.38
C VAL A 147 -21.60 28.67 15.85
N ASP A 148 -21.40 29.97 16.09
CA ASP A 148 -21.33 30.60 17.42
C ASP A 148 -22.38 31.71 17.41
N ASP A 149 -23.53 31.43 18.02
CA ASP A 149 -24.65 32.38 18.08
C ASP A 149 -24.55 33.21 19.36
N CYS A 150 -25.43 34.19 19.53
CA CYS A 150 -25.52 34.85 20.83
C CYS A 150 -26.05 33.87 21.90
N GLY A 151 -25.56 34.00 23.13
CA GLY A 151 -25.76 33.00 24.17
C GLY A 151 -24.94 31.74 23.88
N VAL A 152 -25.42 30.59 24.36
CA VAL A 152 -24.76 29.28 24.15
C VAL A 152 -25.70 28.24 23.51
N THR A 153 -26.93 28.63 23.17
CA THR A 153 -27.99 27.68 22.78
C THR A 153 -27.96 27.33 21.28
N GLY A 154 -27.47 28.24 20.43
CA GLY A 154 -27.35 28.02 18.98
C GLY A 154 -26.00 27.43 18.53
N ASP A 155 -25.08 27.28 19.48
CA ASP A 155 -23.70 26.90 19.24
C ASP A 155 -23.56 25.46 18.72
N ALA A 156 -22.95 25.30 17.55
CA ALA A 156 -22.81 24.00 16.92
C ALA A 156 -21.52 23.84 16.10
N ILE A 157 -21.04 22.59 16.03
CA ILE A 157 -20.09 22.12 15.00
C ILE A 157 -20.77 21.00 14.22
N VAL A 158 -20.77 21.13 12.89
CA VAL A 158 -21.28 20.11 11.97
C VAL A 158 -20.10 19.50 11.21
N LEU A 159 -19.89 18.20 11.39
CA LEU A 159 -18.84 17.44 10.74
C LEU A 159 -19.29 17.01 9.33
N PRO A 160 -18.47 17.18 8.29
CA PRO A 160 -18.80 16.70 6.96
C PRO A 160 -18.58 15.18 6.86
N GLU A 161 -19.31 14.55 5.95
CA GLU A 161 -19.08 13.15 5.57
C GLU A 161 -18.16 13.13 4.35
N VAL A 162 -16.96 12.56 4.52
CA VAL A 162 -16.00 12.35 3.44
C VAL A 162 -15.62 10.89 3.43
N GLU A 163 -15.63 10.27 2.25
CA GLU A 163 -15.36 8.85 2.08
C GLU A 163 -13.97 8.49 2.66
N HIS A 164 -13.95 7.50 3.56
CA HIS A 164 -12.74 7.01 4.23
C HIS A 164 -12.00 8.02 5.13
N VAL A 165 -12.68 9.10 5.55
CA VAL A 165 -12.17 10.05 6.53
C VAL A 165 -13.02 10.00 7.80
N GLU A 166 -12.36 9.84 8.94
CA GLU A 166 -12.98 9.83 10.26
C GLU A 166 -12.63 11.12 11.01
N TYR A 167 -13.62 11.75 11.63
CA TYR A 167 -13.46 12.98 12.39
C TYR A 167 -13.58 12.71 13.90
N THR A 168 -12.60 13.18 14.66
CA THR A 168 -12.61 13.17 16.13
C THR A 168 -12.77 14.59 16.66
N VAL A 169 -13.68 14.77 17.63
CA VAL A 169 -13.94 16.07 18.27
C VAL A 169 -13.47 16.03 19.73
N THR A 170 -12.66 17.02 20.11
CA THR A 170 -12.26 17.26 21.49
C THR A 170 -12.88 18.57 21.96
N ASP A 171 -13.85 18.47 22.88
CA ASP A 171 -14.58 19.61 23.42
C ASP A 171 -14.01 20.01 24.80
N ALA A 172 -13.43 21.21 24.88
CA ALA A 172 -12.87 21.78 26.11
C ALA A 172 -13.70 22.96 26.64
N ARG A 173 -14.98 23.05 26.26
CA ARG A 173 -15.88 24.10 26.73
C ARG A 173 -16.28 23.88 28.19
N VAL A 174 -16.46 25.00 28.90
CA VAL A 174 -17.02 25.06 30.26
C VAL A 174 -18.22 26.00 30.19
N HIS A 175 -19.41 25.47 30.48
CA HIS A 175 -20.67 26.22 30.35
C HIS A 175 -20.90 26.82 28.95
N GLY A 176 -20.55 26.09 27.88
CA GLY A 176 -20.70 26.54 26.49
C GLY A 176 -19.56 27.42 25.98
N VAL A 177 -18.70 27.95 26.84
CA VAL A 177 -17.58 28.81 26.45
C VAL A 177 -16.27 28.03 26.44
N GLY A 178 -15.45 28.20 25.41
CA GLY A 178 -14.12 27.59 25.34
C GLY A 178 -13.74 27.13 23.95
N GLN A 179 -12.76 26.24 23.85
CA GLN A 179 -12.28 25.73 22.57
C GLN A 179 -12.83 24.34 22.27
N VAL A 180 -13.10 24.11 20.99
CA VAL A 180 -13.34 22.78 20.43
C VAL A 180 -12.34 22.52 19.32
N ALA A 181 -11.68 21.38 19.37
CA ALA A 181 -10.76 20.94 18.33
C ALA A 181 -11.38 19.79 17.52
N VAL A 182 -11.23 19.83 16.21
CA VAL A 182 -11.64 18.77 15.29
C VAL A 182 -10.39 18.26 14.58
N GLU A 183 -10.19 16.95 14.59
CA GLU A 183 -9.09 16.28 13.90
C GLU A 183 -9.64 15.25 12.91
N ALA A 184 -9.19 15.30 11.66
CA ALA A 184 -9.50 14.33 10.63
C ALA A 184 -8.38 13.28 10.53
N ALA A 185 -8.74 12.01 10.39
CA ALA A 185 -7.85 10.89 10.16
C ALA A 185 -8.36 10.04 8.99
N ALA A 186 -7.47 9.37 8.27
CA ALA A 186 -7.88 8.34 7.32
C ALA A 186 -8.36 7.10 8.07
N ALA A 187 -9.41 6.44 7.56
CA ALA A 187 -9.85 5.14 8.03
C ALA A 187 -8.77 4.06 7.79
N ASP A 188 -8.91 2.91 8.47
CA ASP A 188 -8.01 1.77 8.31
C ASP A 188 -7.90 1.33 6.84
N GLY A 189 -6.67 1.19 6.35
CA GLY A 189 -6.38 0.83 4.95
C GLY A 189 -6.29 2.03 3.99
N TYR A 190 -6.44 3.26 4.49
CA TYR A 190 -6.39 4.47 3.68
C TYR A 190 -5.32 5.47 4.14
N VAL A 191 -4.98 6.42 3.26
CA VAL A 191 -4.09 7.55 3.58
C VAL A 191 -4.71 8.88 3.14
N LEU A 192 -4.58 9.89 3.99
CA LEU A 192 -4.91 11.26 3.61
C LEU A 192 -3.88 11.79 2.60
N PRO A 193 -4.32 12.61 1.62
CA PRO A 193 -3.41 13.27 0.67
C PRO A 193 -2.31 14.08 1.38
N GLU A 194 -1.12 14.17 0.78
CA GLU A 194 -0.04 14.95 1.38
C GLU A 194 -0.34 16.45 1.35
N GLY A 195 -0.16 17.12 2.49
CA GLY A 195 -0.25 18.59 2.57
C GLY A 195 -1.64 19.15 2.82
N VAL A 196 -2.65 18.30 3.02
CA VAL A 196 -4.00 18.73 3.43
C VAL A 196 -4.04 19.12 4.91
N GLU A 197 -4.93 20.06 5.23
CA GLU A 197 -5.20 20.44 6.62
C GLU A 197 -6.10 19.39 7.27
N VAL A 198 -5.73 18.96 8.49
CA VAL A 198 -6.42 17.86 9.20
C VAL A 198 -6.77 18.21 10.64
N ARG A 199 -6.52 19.45 11.07
CA ARG A 199 -6.80 19.92 12.42
C ARG A 199 -7.36 21.33 12.37
N TRP A 200 -8.49 21.52 13.03
CA TRP A 200 -9.15 22.81 13.15
C TRP A 200 -9.50 23.07 14.62
N THR A 201 -9.43 24.34 15.02
CA THR A 201 -9.77 24.78 16.37
C THR A 201 -10.77 25.92 16.28
N PHE A 202 -11.86 25.79 17.02
CA PHE A 202 -12.95 26.75 17.10
C PHE A 202 -13.05 27.28 18.53
N SER A 203 -13.45 28.55 18.68
CA SER A 203 -13.64 29.19 19.99
C SER A 203 -15.08 29.66 20.11
N PHE A 204 -15.81 29.12 21.07
CA PHE A 204 -17.19 29.48 21.39
C PHE A 204 -17.25 30.56 22.46
N THR A 205 -18.22 31.46 22.35
CA THR A 205 -18.38 32.60 23.24
C THR A 205 -19.82 32.76 23.73
N ASP A 206 -20.00 33.20 24.98
CA ASP A 206 -21.32 33.52 25.53
C ASP A 206 -21.57 35.03 25.40
N GLN A 207 -21.75 35.50 24.17
CA GLN A 207 -22.06 36.90 23.91
C GLN A 207 -23.54 37.16 24.19
N PRO A 208 -23.92 38.18 24.99
CA PRO A 208 -25.33 38.44 25.26
C PRO A 208 -26.09 38.74 23.97
N CYS A 209 -27.25 38.11 23.81
CA CYS A 209 -28.17 38.41 22.71
C CYS A 209 -28.69 39.84 22.82
N GLU A 210 -28.62 40.59 21.72
CA GLU A 210 -29.28 41.88 21.64
C GLU A 210 -30.79 41.64 21.73
N THR A 211 -31.36 42.02 22.86
CA THR A 211 -32.81 42.07 23.02
C THR A 211 -33.31 43.16 22.10
N VAL A 212 -33.88 42.79 20.96
CA VAL A 212 -34.70 43.73 20.20
C VAL A 212 -35.76 44.22 21.19
N PRO A 213 -35.83 45.53 21.49
CA PRO A 213 -36.87 46.02 22.37
C PRO A 213 -38.17 45.54 21.75
N ALA A 214 -39.00 44.85 22.53
CA ALA A 214 -40.34 44.50 22.10
C ALA A 214 -40.96 45.79 21.59
N VAL A 215 -41.05 45.93 20.27
CA VAL A 215 -41.88 46.93 19.66
C VAL A 215 -43.24 46.52 20.17
N GLU A 216 -43.77 47.26 21.14
CA GLU A 216 -45.17 47.13 21.50
C GLU A 216 -45.89 47.22 20.16
N GLU A 217 -46.38 46.08 19.66
CA GLU A 217 -47.17 46.08 18.44
C GLU A 217 -48.21 47.17 18.67
N PRO A 218 -48.28 48.20 17.81
CA PRO A 218 -49.33 49.18 17.96
C PRO A 218 -50.60 48.37 18.03
N VAL A 219 -51.39 48.55 19.09
CA VAL A 219 -52.70 47.94 19.23
C VAL A 219 -53.51 48.44 18.04
N VAL A 220 -53.41 47.73 16.92
CA VAL A 220 -54.32 47.87 15.81
C VAL A 220 -55.58 47.23 16.35
N GLU A 221 -56.47 48.06 16.88
CA GLU A 221 -57.85 47.64 17.12
C GLU A 221 -58.33 47.04 15.80
N GLU A 222 -58.44 45.71 15.75
CA GLU A 222 -58.96 45.03 14.58
C GLU A 222 -60.32 45.67 14.28
N PRO A 223 -60.53 46.23 13.07
CA PRO A 223 -61.88 46.62 12.69
C PRO A 223 -62.72 45.35 12.77
N VAL A 224 -63.80 45.41 13.54
CA VAL A 224 -64.82 44.37 13.64
C VAL A 224 -65.33 44.07 12.22
N VAL A 225 -64.74 43.07 11.58
CA VAL A 225 -65.28 42.48 10.36
C VAL A 225 -66.29 41.45 10.83
N GLU A 226 -67.57 41.78 10.69
CA GLU A 226 -68.64 40.80 10.90
C GLU A 226 -68.42 39.61 9.96
N GLU A 227 -68.25 38.43 10.54
CA GLU A 227 -68.05 37.18 9.81
C GLU A 227 -69.28 36.89 8.94
N PRO A 228 -69.13 36.72 7.61
CA PRO A 228 -70.20 36.13 6.82
C PRO A 228 -70.30 34.64 7.18
N VAL A 229 -71.50 34.22 7.59
CA VAL A 229 -71.89 32.83 7.82
C VAL A 229 -71.60 32.00 6.56
N VAL A 230 -70.57 31.18 6.59
CA VAL A 230 -70.29 30.16 5.57
C VAL A 230 -70.89 28.85 6.07
N GLU A 231 -71.92 28.36 5.37
CA GLU A 231 -72.52 27.06 5.62
C GLU A 231 -71.52 25.93 5.28
N GLU A 232 -71.39 24.98 6.20
CA GLU A 232 -70.66 23.72 6.06
C GLU A 232 -71.17 22.89 4.87
N PRO A 233 -70.31 22.50 3.91
CA PRO A 233 -70.55 21.30 3.13
C PRO A 233 -69.92 20.11 3.85
N ALA A 234 -70.79 19.19 4.27
CA ALA A 234 -70.44 17.83 4.60
C ALA A 234 -70.00 17.08 3.34
N ASP A 235 -68.79 16.49 3.33
CA ASP A 235 -68.46 15.19 2.73
C ASP A 235 -66.94 14.96 2.85
N SER A 236 -66.48 13.92 3.54
CA SER A 236 -66.36 12.55 3.03
C SER A 236 -65.25 12.41 1.97
N ALA A 237 -64.06 12.01 2.41
CA ALA A 237 -63.19 11.04 1.73
C ALA A 237 -61.91 10.74 2.57
N GLU A 238 -61.96 9.67 3.36
CA GLU A 238 -60.86 8.66 3.32
C GLU A 238 -60.93 7.94 1.94
N PRO A 239 -59.93 7.20 1.43
CA PRO A 239 -58.60 6.82 1.96
C PRO A 239 -57.46 6.96 0.91
N ALA A 240 -56.21 6.63 1.26
CA ALA A 240 -55.36 5.68 0.50
C ALA A 240 -53.95 5.60 1.10
N GLU A 241 -53.62 4.42 1.63
CA GLU A 241 -52.25 4.00 1.88
C GLU A 241 -51.52 3.79 0.54
N PRO A 242 -50.27 4.25 0.36
CA PRO A 242 -49.48 3.86 -0.79
C PRO A 242 -48.99 2.41 -0.64
N VAL A 243 -49.42 1.61 -1.61
CA VAL A 243 -49.07 0.21 -1.85
C VAL A 243 -47.56 0.05 -2.06
N VAL A 244 -47.05 -1.00 -1.42
CA VAL A 244 -45.72 -1.59 -1.60
C VAL A 244 -45.56 -2.09 -3.04
N GLU A 245 -44.65 -1.51 -3.83
CA GLU A 245 -44.25 -2.07 -5.12
C GLU A 245 -42.80 -2.58 -5.05
N ALA A 246 -42.70 -3.87 -4.71
CA ALA A 246 -41.50 -4.66 -4.85
C ALA A 246 -41.27 -4.99 -6.33
N ALA A 247 -40.44 -4.20 -7.00
CA ALA A 247 -39.83 -4.58 -8.27
C ALA A 247 -38.52 -5.32 -8.00
N ALA A 248 -38.63 -6.64 -7.83
CA ALA A 248 -37.48 -7.53 -7.94
C ALA A 248 -37.19 -7.72 -9.43
N GLU A 249 -36.22 -6.96 -9.95
CA GLU A 249 -35.61 -7.28 -11.24
C GLU A 249 -34.68 -8.50 -11.06
N PRO A 250 -34.83 -9.57 -11.85
CA PRO A 250 -33.84 -10.64 -11.85
C PRO A 250 -32.59 -10.13 -12.56
N GLU A 251 -31.54 -9.84 -11.79
CA GLU A 251 -30.22 -9.60 -12.36
C GLU A 251 -29.80 -10.82 -13.19
N THR A 252 -29.77 -10.63 -14.50
CA THR A 252 -29.20 -11.58 -15.44
C THR A 252 -27.69 -11.61 -15.22
N LEU A 253 -27.19 -12.75 -14.74
CA LEU A 253 -25.76 -13.06 -14.67
C LEU A 253 -25.07 -12.71 -15.99
N PRO A 254 -23.88 -12.08 -15.97
CA PRO A 254 -23.09 -11.92 -17.17
C PRO A 254 -22.71 -13.29 -17.73
N ASP A 255 -23.04 -13.45 -19.01
CA ASP A 255 -22.68 -14.54 -19.90
C ASP A 255 -21.15 -14.68 -19.92
N THR A 256 -20.62 -15.48 -18.98
CA THR A 256 -19.20 -15.86 -18.99
C THR A 256 -19.04 -16.90 -20.08
N GLY A 257 -18.69 -16.44 -21.28
CA GLY A 257 -18.45 -17.24 -22.49
C GLY A 257 -17.29 -18.25 -22.35
N PHE A 258 -17.39 -19.17 -21.40
CA PHE A 258 -16.60 -20.39 -21.37
C PHE A 258 -17.37 -21.48 -22.10
N ASP A 259 -17.13 -21.52 -23.41
CA ASP A 259 -17.50 -22.61 -24.29
C ASP A 259 -16.74 -23.88 -23.84
N VAL A 260 -17.43 -24.76 -23.10
CA VAL A 260 -16.84 -26.02 -22.57
C VAL A 260 -16.79 -27.14 -23.62
N ALA A 261 -17.08 -26.84 -24.89
CA ALA A 261 -17.03 -27.80 -25.98
C ALA A 261 -15.60 -27.92 -26.56
N GLY A 262 -14.61 -28.37 -25.76
CA GLY A 262 -13.24 -28.39 -26.27
C GLY A 262 -12.13 -28.97 -25.42
N VAL A 263 -12.35 -29.92 -24.53
CA VAL A 263 -11.23 -30.70 -23.94
C VAL A 263 -11.54 -32.19 -23.97
N GLY A 264 -11.53 -32.72 -25.20
CA GLY A 264 -11.32 -34.13 -25.45
C GLY A 264 -9.84 -34.38 -25.79
N VAL A 265 -9.24 -35.36 -25.12
CA VAL A 265 -8.10 -36.17 -25.61
C VAL A 265 -6.71 -35.52 -25.61
N ILE A 266 -6.03 -35.56 -24.46
CA ILE A 266 -4.61 -35.98 -24.35
C ILE A 266 -4.55 -36.81 -23.04
N GLY A 267 -4.55 -38.14 -23.02
CA GLY A 267 -3.73 -39.03 -23.84
C GLY A 267 -2.41 -39.27 -23.09
N GLY A 268 -2.42 -40.23 -22.16
CA GLY A 268 -1.30 -40.48 -21.26
C GLY A 268 -0.01 -40.95 -21.94
N VAL A 269 1.13 -40.38 -21.54
CA VAL A 269 2.49 -40.84 -21.90
C VAL A 269 3.52 -40.59 -20.78
N VAL A 270 3.19 -40.68 -19.47
CA VAL A 270 4.25 -40.60 -18.42
C VAL A 270 4.01 -41.59 -17.26
N MET A 271 3.73 -42.85 -17.60
CA MET A 271 3.68 -43.97 -16.63
C MET A 271 4.53 -45.16 -17.08
N LEU A 272 5.62 -44.93 -17.84
CA LEU A 272 6.54 -45.99 -18.29
C LEU A 272 8.05 -45.64 -18.21
N THR A 273 8.45 -44.59 -17.50
CA THR A 273 9.87 -44.27 -17.21
C THR A 273 10.21 -44.22 -15.72
N GLY A 274 9.32 -44.70 -14.84
CA GLY A 274 9.54 -44.74 -13.38
C GLY A 274 10.07 -46.06 -12.82
N LEU A 275 10.13 -47.14 -13.61
CA LEU A 275 10.42 -48.50 -13.09
C LEU A 275 11.80 -49.06 -13.46
N ALA A 276 12.64 -48.30 -14.17
CA ALA A 276 14.02 -48.70 -14.50
C ALA A 276 15.08 -48.21 -13.48
N LEU A 277 14.77 -47.20 -12.65
CA LEU A 277 15.76 -46.60 -11.74
C LEU A 277 15.79 -47.24 -10.34
N VAL A 278 14.79 -48.06 -9.99
CA VAL A 278 14.72 -48.76 -8.69
C VAL A 278 15.56 -50.05 -8.67
N PHE A 279 15.91 -50.62 -9.83
CA PHE A 279 16.79 -51.81 -9.89
C PHE A 279 18.28 -51.51 -10.09
N ALA A 280 18.66 -50.29 -10.46
CA ALA A 280 20.08 -49.94 -10.65
C ALA A 280 20.82 -49.63 -9.34
N ARG A 281 20.13 -49.40 -8.21
CA ARG A 281 20.78 -49.01 -6.94
C ARG A 281 21.11 -50.16 -5.99
N ARG A 282 20.88 -51.43 -6.38
CA ARG A 282 21.08 -52.59 -5.48
C ARG A 282 22.27 -53.50 -5.84
N ARG A 283 23.20 -53.08 -6.71
CA ARG A 283 24.32 -53.94 -7.14
C ARG A 283 25.73 -53.32 -7.13
N MET A 284 26.02 -52.38 -6.24
CA MET A 284 27.41 -52.07 -5.88
C MET A 284 27.55 -51.98 -4.36
N GLY A 285 27.78 -53.14 -3.74
CA GLY A 285 28.57 -53.17 -2.52
C GLY A 285 30.03 -52.98 -2.88
N TRP A 286 30.73 -52.18 -2.09
CA TRP A 286 32.17 -52.37 -1.89
C TRP A 286 32.45 -52.10 -0.41
N GLY A 287 32.81 -53.17 0.29
CA GLY A 287 33.63 -53.08 1.48
C GLY A 287 35.08 -53.23 1.06
N ALA A 288 35.92 -52.29 1.48
CA ALA A 288 37.32 -52.41 1.85
C ALA A 288 37.74 -51.08 2.46
#